data_AF-A0A178DH50-F1
#
_entry.id   AF-A0A178DH50-F1
#
_cell.length_a   1.000
_cell.length_b   1.000
_cell.length_c   1.000
_cell.angle_alpha   90.00
_cell.angle_beta   90.00
_cell.angle_gamma   90.00
#
_symmetry.space_group_name_H-M   'P 1'
#
loop_
_entity.id
_entity.type
_entity.pdbx_description
1 polymer ?
#
loop_
_entity_poly.entity_id
_entity_poly.type
_entity_poly.pdbx_seq_one_letter_code
_entity_poly.pdbx_strand_id
1 'polypeptide(L)'
;SIFLAGSINMGTAPPWQRKMAEMLSDLPIVVYNPRCDQEGNKFDPNLKQDISNPKFREQVDWEMDHLEQCDIIAMYFDPHPEKLSPITLLELGHQAKDRKLIVCCPDGFLRKGNVQIVCKRFGIPLIGSPDEFDKAVR
;
A
#
# COMPACT_ATOMS: atom_id res chain seq x y z
N SER A 1 -14.00 5.47 -2.88
CA SER A 1 -12.72 5.24 -3.58
C SER A 1 -11.78 4.50 -2.65
N ILE A 2 -10.79 3.81 -3.18
CA ILE A 2 -9.84 3.02 -2.40
C ILE A 2 -8.41 3.26 -2.87
N PHE A 3 -7.47 3.38 -1.95
CA PHE A 3 -6.03 3.43 -2.23
C PHE A 3 -5.35 2.10 -1.91
N LEU A 4 -4.53 1.60 -2.83
CA LEU A 4 -3.79 0.34 -2.69
C LEU A 4 -2.37 0.57 -2.17
N ALA A 5 -2.25 0.89 -0.88
CA ALA A 5 -0.97 1.12 -0.21
C ALA A 5 -0.24 -0.20 0.04
N GLY A 6 1.09 -0.19 0.06
CA GLY A 6 1.83 -1.39 0.42
C GLY A 6 3.03 -1.71 -0.44
N SER A 7 3.58 -2.90 -0.18
CA SER A 7 4.80 -3.37 -0.81
C SER A 7 4.69 -3.37 -2.34
N ILE A 8 5.50 -2.50 -2.97
CA ILE A 8 5.86 -2.54 -4.40
C ILE A 8 7.28 -3.08 -4.56
N ASN A 9 8.16 -2.79 -3.59
CA ASN A 9 9.54 -3.26 -3.51
C ASN A 9 10.34 -3.04 -4.81
N MET A 10 10.29 -1.82 -5.37
CA MET A 10 10.94 -1.48 -6.66
C MET A 10 10.49 -2.39 -7.82
N GLY A 11 9.23 -2.83 -7.79
CA GLY A 11 8.63 -3.70 -8.79
C GLY A 11 8.81 -5.21 -8.53
N THR A 12 9.57 -5.62 -7.51
CA THR A 12 9.82 -7.05 -7.24
C THR A 12 8.75 -7.70 -6.36
N ALA A 13 7.87 -6.94 -5.71
CA ALA A 13 6.77 -7.52 -4.95
C ALA A 13 5.76 -8.18 -5.90
N PRO A 14 5.05 -9.24 -5.47
CA PRO A 14 3.91 -9.76 -6.22
C PRO A 14 2.96 -8.62 -6.63
N PRO A 15 2.38 -8.62 -7.85
CA PRO A 15 1.49 -7.56 -8.33
C PRO A 15 0.08 -7.67 -7.71
N TRP A 16 0.01 -7.72 -6.39
CA TRP A 16 -1.23 -7.86 -5.63
C TRP A 16 -2.19 -6.69 -5.90
N GLN A 17 -1.67 -5.49 -6.18
CA GLN A 17 -2.47 -4.32 -6.52
C GLN A 17 -3.32 -4.58 -7.78
N ARG A 18 -2.75 -5.28 -8.78
CA ARG A 18 -3.46 -5.62 -10.02
C ARG A 18 -4.61 -6.59 -9.74
N LYS A 19 -4.33 -7.66 -8.99
CA LYS A 19 -5.36 -8.63 -8.56
C LYS A 19 -6.50 -7.94 -7.80
N MET A 20 -6.17 -7.06 -6.85
CA MET A 20 -7.16 -6.31 -6.07
C MET A 20 -7.98 -5.36 -6.96
N ALA A 21 -7.34 -4.63 -7.86
CA ALA A 21 -8.02 -3.73 -8.79
C ALA A 21 -8.99 -4.48 -9.73
N GLU A 22 -8.57 -5.65 -10.24
CA GLU A 22 -9.42 -6.53 -11.05
C GLU A 22 -10.63 -7.04 -10.25
N MET A 23 -10.40 -7.48 -9.00
CA MET A 23 -11.46 -7.96 -8.11
C MET A 23 -12.50 -6.89 -7.77
N LEU A 24 -12.10 -5.62 -7.72
CA LEU A 24 -12.97 -4.49 -7.39
C LEU A 24 -13.57 -3.81 -8.63
N SER A 25 -13.25 -4.28 -9.83
CA SER A 25 -13.59 -3.60 -11.10
C SER A 25 -15.09 -3.57 -11.43
N ASP A 26 -15.89 -4.44 -10.81
CA ASP A 26 -17.35 -4.45 -10.95
C ASP A 26 -18.06 -3.42 -10.06
N LEU A 27 -17.35 -2.86 -9.07
CA LEU A 27 -17.91 -1.89 -8.15
C LEU A 27 -17.83 -0.47 -8.73
N PRO A 28 -18.81 0.40 -8.45
CA PRO A 28 -18.82 1.79 -8.92
C PRO A 28 -17.88 2.67 -8.05
N ILE A 29 -16.61 2.27 -7.93
CA ILE A 29 -15.60 2.96 -7.12
C ILE A 29 -14.35 3.30 -7.95
N VAL A 30 -13.63 4.33 -7.50
CA VAL A 30 -12.29 4.64 -8.02
C VAL A 30 -11.25 3.86 -7.23
N VAL A 31 -10.32 3.20 -7.93
CA VAL A 31 -9.16 2.50 -7.36
C VAL A 31 -7.89 3.29 -7.68
N TYR A 32 -7.23 3.82 -6.67
CA TYR A 32 -5.93 4.47 -6.78
C TYR A 32 -4.83 3.42 -6.60
N ASN A 33 -4.15 3.07 -7.70
CA ASN A 33 -3.07 2.10 -7.71
C ASN A 33 -1.72 2.80 -7.93
N PRO A 34 -0.85 2.91 -6.91
CA PRO A 34 0.46 3.57 -7.03
C PRO A 34 1.49 2.79 -7.86
N ARG A 35 1.22 1.53 -8.22
CA ARG A 35 2.19 0.68 -8.91
C ARG A 35 2.27 1.02 -10.41
N CYS A 36 3.38 1.61 -10.80
CA CYS A 36 3.71 1.96 -12.19
C CYS A 36 4.32 0.77 -12.96
N ASP A 37 3.50 -0.21 -13.34
CA ASP A 37 3.94 -1.39 -14.13
C ASP A 37 3.19 -1.60 -15.45
N GLN A 38 2.53 -0.56 -15.95
CA GLN A 38 1.78 -0.57 -17.21
C GLN A 38 2.48 0.25 -18.30
N GLU A 39 2.12 -0.02 -19.55
CA GLU A 39 2.62 0.71 -20.72
C GLU A 39 2.26 2.20 -20.60
N GLY A 40 3.25 3.09 -20.75
CA GLY A 40 3.09 4.53 -20.51
C GLY A 40 3.29 4.99 -19.06
N ASN A 41 3.29 4.08 -18.08
CA ASN A 41 3.57 4.37 -16.68
C ASN A 41 4.54 3.32 -16.11
N LYS A 42 5.80 3.37 -16.57
CA LYS A 42 6.83 2.37 -16.24
C LYS A 42 7.75 2.88 -15.14
N PHE A 43 7.90 2.07 -14.09
CA PHE A 43 8.87 2.28 -13.03
C PHE A 43 10.31 2.40 -13.56
N ASP A 44 11.03 3.44 -13.11
CA ASP A 44 12.45 3.66 -13.38
C ASP A 44 13.25 3.45 -12.07
N PRO A 45 14.01 2.35 -11.94
CA PRO A 45 14.79 2.07 -10.73
C PRO A 45 15.98 3.01 -10.54
N ASN A 46 16.40 3.73 -11.58
CA ASN A 46 17.53 4.65 -11.53
C ASN A 46 17.10 6.07 -11.14
N LEU A 47 15.81 6.27 -10.90
CA LEU A 47 15.28 7.58 -10.53
C LEU A 47 15.87 8.04 -9.19
N LYS A 48 16.51 9.22 -9.19
CA LYS A 48 17.04 9.83 -7.97
C LYS A 48 15.88 10.11 -7.01
N GLN A 49 15.92 9.50 -5.83
CA GLN A 49 14.94 9.69 -4.75
C GLN A 49 15.27 10.96 -3.95
N ASP A 50 14.94 12.10 -4.54
CA ASP A 50 15.20 13.42 -3.97
C ASP A 50 14.08 14.36 -4.40
N ILE A 51 13.65 15.25 -3.50
CA ILE A 51 12.60 16.23 -3.78
C ILE A 51 12.94 17.15 -4.97
N SER A 52 14.23 17.31 -5.28
CA SER A 52 14.70 18.06 -6.46
C SER A 52 14.40 17.36 -7.79
N ASN A 53 14.09 16.06 -7.77
CA ASN A 53 13.74 15.30 -8.96
C ASN A 53 12.22 15.38 -9.20
N PRO A 54 11.77 16.05 -10.27
CA PRO A 54 10.36 16.33 -10.49
C PRO A 54 9.51 15.06 -10.62
N LYS A 55 10.03 13.99 -11.25
CA LYS A 55 9.28 12.74 -11.41
C LYS A 55 9.12 11.98 -10.10
N PHE A 56 10.17 11.98 -9.27
CA PHE A 56 10.10 11.35 -7.96
C PHE A 56 9.12 12.11 -7.06
N ARG A 57 9.23 13.44 -7.06
CA ARG A 57 8.31 14.30 -6.35
C ARG A 57 6.87 14.11 -6.81
N GLU A 58 6.62 14.08 -8.11
CA GLU A 58 5.28 13.86 -8.68
C GLU A 58 4.66 12.56 -8.19
N GLN A 59 5.43 11.45 -8.20
CA GLN A 59 4.96 10.16 -7.67
C GLN A 59 4.60 10.26 -6.19
N VAL A 60 5.49 10.83 -5.36
CA VAL A 60 5.29 10.90 -3.91
C VAL A 60 4.15 11.87 -3.55
N ASP A 61 4.06 13.03 -4.21
CA ASP A 61 2.97 13.99 -4.04
C ASP A 61 1.63 13.33 -4.45
N TRP A 62 1.60 12.58 -5.56
CA TRP A 62 0.41 11.83 -5.97
C TRP A 62 0.00 10.77 -4.94
N GLU A 63 0.95 9.99 -4.40
CA GLU A 63 0.66 8.99 -3.36
C GLU A 63 0.07 9.64 -2.11
N MET A 64 0.68 10.73 -1.64
CA MET A 64 0.22 11.50 -0.48
C MET A 64 -1.19 12.06 -0.68
N ASP A 65 -1.44 12.75 -1.79
CA ASP A 65 -2.73 13.36 -2.09
C ASP A 65 -3.87 12.32 -2.11
N HIS A 66 -3.64 11.16 -2.72
CA HIS A 66 -4.67 10.13 -2.85
C HIS A 66 -4.83 9.28 -1.59
N LEU A 67 -3.79 9.12 -0.77
CA LEU A 67 -3.93 8.56 0.58
C LEU A 67 -4.87 9.42 1.43
N GLU A 68 -4.72 10.75 1.40
CA GLU A 68 -5.57 11.66 2.15
C GLU A 68 -7.02 11.67 1.64
N GLN A 69 -7.21 11.67 0.32
CA GLN A 69 -8.52 11.84 -0.32
C GLN A 69 -9.37 10.57 -0.36
N CYS A 70 -8.78 9.38 -0.35
CA CYS A 70 -9.54 8.14 -0.48
C CYS A 70 -10.45 7.87 0.74
N ASP A 71 -11.47 7.03 0.54
CA ASP A 71 -12.38 6.62 1.63
C ASP A 71 -11.79 5.46 2.44
N ILE A 72 -11.09 4.54 1.75
CA ILE A 72 -10.48 3.33 2.33
C ILE A 72 -9.04 3.21 1.84
N ILE A 73 -8.14 2.77 2.73
CA ILE A 73 -6.76 2.42 2.39
C ILE A 73 -6.59 0.92 2.64
N ALA A 74 -6.47 0.15 1.57
CA ALA A 74 -6.05 -1.25 1.64
C ALA A 74 -4.53 -1.30 1.66
N MET A 75 -3.96 -1.70 2.79
CA MET A 75 -2.51 -1.70 3.01
C MET A 75 -1.96 -3.13 3.12
N TYR A 76 -1.04 -3.51 2.24
CA TYR A 76 -0.43 -4.85 2.23
C TYR A 76 1.07 -4.83 2.51
N PHE A 77 1.52 -5.65 3.47
CA PHE A 77 2.93 -5.92 3.71
C PHE A 77 3.33 -7.30 3.14
N ASP A 78 4.27 -7.30 2.19
CA ASP A 78 4.87 -8.51 1.63
C ASP A 78 5.69 -9.26 2.69
N PRO A 79 5.39 -10.54 2.99
CA PRO A 79 6.09 -11.32 4.02
C PRO A 79 7.52 -11.74 3.62
N HIS A 80 8.01 -11.35 2.43
CA HIS A 80 9.36 -11.71 2.00
C HIS A 80 10.42 -11.27 3.04
N PRO A 81 11.30 -12.17 3.51
CA PRO A 81 12.18 -11.96 4.68
C PRO A 81 13.29 -10.92 4.49
N GLU A 82 13.41 -10.34 3.30
CA GLU A 82 14.39 -9.30 2.97
C GLU A 82 13.75 -7.93 2.73
N LYS A 83 12.42 -7.83 2.85
CA LYS A 83 11.67 -6.62 2.53
C LYS A 83 11.22 -5.92 3.80
N LEU A 84 11.61 -4.65 3.93
CA LEU A 84 11.25 -3.80 5.08
C LEU A 84 10.06 -2.89 4.80
N SER A 85 9.75 -2.64 3.53
CA SER A 85 8.71 -1.69 3.07
C SER A 85 8.68 -0.38 3.89
N PRO A 86 9.80 0.37 3.95
CA PRO A 86 9.95 1.51 4.85
C PRO A 86 8.94 2.63 4.58
N ILE A 87 8.63 2.90 3.31
CA ILE A 87 7.63 3.91 2.93
C ILE A 87 6.22 3.47 3.38
N THR A 88 5.86 2.20 3.21
CA THR A 88 4.60 1.67 3.73
C THR A 88 4.49 1.76 5.25
N LEU A 89 5.59 1.56 5.99
CA LEU A 89 5.59 1.77 7.45
C LEU A 89 5.38 3.25 7.82
N LEU A 90 5.93 4.19 7.03
CA LEU A 90 5.70 5.62 7.20
C LEU A 90 4.23 5.97 6.95
N GLU A 91 3.66 5.47 5.84
CA GLU A 91 2.25 5.64 5.49
C GLU A 91 1.31 5.08 6.56
N LEU A 92 1.62 3.89 7.10
CA LEU A 92 0.85 3.30 8.21
C LEU A 92 0.80 4.26 9.40
N GLY A 93 1.96 4.81 9.79
CA GLY A 93 2.03 5.77 10.90
C GLY A 93 1.29 7.07 10.60
N HIS A 94 1.39 7.57 9.37
CA HIS A 94 0.75 8.80 8.91
C HIS A 94 -0.78 8.67 8.92
N GLN A 95 -1.32 7.59 8.39
CA GLN A 95 -2.76 7.36 8.18
C GLN A 95 -3.45 6.65 9.36
N ALA A 96 -2.70 6.27 10.42
CA ALA A 96 -3.22 5.45 11.52
C ALA A 96 -4.44 6.06 12.24
N LYS A 97 -4.53 7.38 12.33
CA LYS A 97 -5.58 8.07 13.09
C LYS A 97 -6.88 8.24 12.33
N ASP A 98 -6.83 8.19 11.00
CA ASP A 98 -7.96 8.56 10.14
C ASP A 98 -8.99 7.42 9.99
N ARG A 99 -8.69 6.24 10.55
CA ARG A 99 -9.57 5.05 10.61
C ARG A 99 -10.06 4.54 9.24
N LYS A 100 -9.32 4.85 8.18
CA LYS A 100 -9.59 4.38 6.80
C LYS A 100 -8.83 3.09 6.45
N LEU A 101 -7.89 2.68 7.30
CA LEU A 101 -6.97 1.57 7.01
C LEU A 101 -7.60 0.20 7.23
N ILE A 102 -7.34 -0.71 6.30
CA ILE A 102 -7.45 -2.16 6.45
C ILE A 102 -6.06 -2.72 6.14
N VAL A 103 -5.41 -3.37 7.10
CA VAL A 103 -4.00 -3.80 6.98
C VAL A 103 -3.91 -5.31 6.85
N CYS A 104 -3.19 -5.79 5.85
CA CYS A 104 -2.73 -7.17 5.75
C CYS A 104 -1.24 -7.25 6.07
N CYS A 105 -0.88 -8.08 7.04
CA CYS A 105 0.50 -8.34 7.41
C CYS A 105 0.68 -9.84 7.71
N PRO A 106 0.97 -10.67 6.70
CA PRO A 106 1.19 -12.09 6.88
C PRO A 106 2.41 -12.39 7.76
N ASP A 107 2.46 -13.61 8.30
CA ASP A 107 3.65 -14.08 9.02
C ASP A 107 4.88 -14.08 8.11
N GLY A 108 6.04 -13.73 8.68
CA GLY A 108 7.30 -13.57 7.93
C GLY A 108 7.74 -12.12 7.72
N PHE A 109 6.83 -11.15 7.77
CA PHE A 109 7.22 -9.73 7.66
C PHE A 109 8.07 -9.26 8.84
N LEU A 110 9.24 -8.67 8.54
CA LEU A 110 10.29 -8.34 9.52
C LEU A 110 9.89 -7.39 10.64
N ARG A 111 8.87 -6.55 10.41
CA ARG A 111 8.39 -5.56 11.38
C ARG A 111 6.95 -5.83 11.81
N LYS A 112 6.47 -7.07 11.64
CA LYS A 112 5.09 -7.46 12.01
C LYS A 112 4.70 -7.07 13.43
N GLY A 113 5.59 -7.25 14.41
CA GLY A 113 5.32 -6.85 15.79
C GLY A 113 5.03 -5.34 15.96
N ASN A 114 5.71 -4.48 15.19
CA ASN A 114 5.45 -3.04 15.20
C ASN A 114 4.10 -2.72 14.54
N VAL A 115 3.80 -3.37 13.40
CA VAL A 115 2.50 -3.25 12.71
C VAL A 115 1.36 -3.67 13.64
N GLN A 116 1.51 -4.78 14.37
CA GLN A 116 0.53 -5.26 15.35
C GLN A 116 0.27 -4.23 16.45
N ILE A 117 1.32 -3.63 17.03
CA ILE A 117 1.18 -2.64 18.09
C ILE A 117 0.44 -1.39 17.57
N VAL A 118 0.80 -0.88 16.40
CA VAL A 118 0.14 0.28 15.80
C VAL A 118 -1.32 -0.05 15.50
N CYS A 119 -1.60 -1.17 14.84
CA CYS A 119 -2.97 -1.54 14.49
C CYS A 119 -3.84 -1.70 15.73
N LYS A 120 -3.35 -2.40 16.76
CA LYS A 120 -4.04 -2.54 18.04
C LYS A 120 -4.29 -1.18 18.72
N ARG A 121 -3.29 -0.29 18.72
CA ARG A 121 -3.38 1.02 19.39
C ARG A 121 -4.41 1.94 18.76
N PHE A 122 -4.56 1.90 17.44
CA PHE A 122 -5.46 2.77 16.70
C PHE A 122 -6.78 2.10 16.29
N GLY A 123 -6.98 0.82 16.63
CA GLY A 123 -8.19 0.07 16.28
C GLY A 123 -8.29 -0.25 14.79
N ILE A 124 -7.15 -0.43 14.13
CA ILE A 124 -7.06 -0.75 12.70
C ILE A 124 -7.23 -2.27 12.52
N PRO A 125 -8.13 -2.73 11.63
CA PRO A 125 -8.23 -4.14 11.26
C PRO A 125 -6.89 -4.67 10.74
N LEU A 126 -6.40 -5.74 11.37
CA LEU A 126 -5.15 -6.41 10.98
C LEU A 126 -5.43 -7.85 10.58
N ILE A 127 -5.13 -8.18 9.34
CA ILE A 127 -5.44 -9.45 8.70
C ILE A 127 -4.14 -10.22 8.45
N GLY A 128 -4.16 -11.52 8.77
CA GLY A 128 -2.98 -12.38 8.72
C GLY A 128 -2.75 -13.10 7.40
N SER A 129 -3.74 -13.13 6.51
CA SER A 129 -3.65 -13.85 5.24
C SER A 129 -4.08 -12.99 4.04
N PRO A 130 -3.45 -13.16 2.86
CA PRO A 130 -3.89 -12.47 1.64
C PRO A 130 -5.33 -12.80 1.24
N ASP A 131 -5.77 -14.05 1.43
CA ASP A 131 -7.11 -14.49 1.02
C ASP A 131 -8.22 -13.89 1.91
N GLU A 132 -7.98 -13.74 3.22
CA GLU A 132 -8.90 -13.02 4.10
C GLU A 132 -8.86 -11.52 3.84
N PHE A 133 -7.72 -11.00 3.37
CA PHE A 133 -7.58 -9.58 3.04
C PHE A 133 -8.44 -9.20 1.85
N ASP A 134 -8.41 -9.99 0.78
CA ASP A 134 -9.29 -9.79 -0.38
C ASP A 134 -10.76 -9.75 0.04
N LYS A 135 -11.19 -10.62 0.95
CA LYS A 135 -12.57 -10.67 1.47
C LYS A 135 -12.93 -9.51 2.38
N ALA A 136 -11.97 -8.95 3.10
CA ALA A 136 -12.21 -7.84 4.02
C ALA A 136 -12.27 -6.49 3.30
N VAL A 137 -11.58 -6.38 2.17
CA VAL A 137 -11.55 -5.15 1.35
C VAL A 137 -12.80 -5.00 0.49
N ARG A 138 -13.39 -6.11 0.04
CA ARG A 138 -14.62 -6.13 -0.77
C ARG A 138 -15.87 -6.13 0.10
#